data_AF-A0AAV2I4R6-F1
#
_entry.id   AF-A0AAV2I4R6-F1
#
_cell.length_a   1.000
_cell.length_b   1.000
_cell.length_c   1.000
_cell.angle_alpha   90.00
_cell.angle_beta   90.00
_cell.angle_gamma   90.00
#
_symmetry.space_group_name_H-M   'P 1'
#
loop_
_entity.id
_entity.type
_entity.pdbx_description
1 polymer ?
#
loop_
_entity_poly.entity_id
_entity_poly.type
_entity_poly.pdbx_seq_one_letter_code
_entity_poly.pdbx_strand_id
1 'polypeptide(L)'
;IPGAAVGGGLLLRENLDMEISTGTDAQFQQQMNACPNRKGHMLYKPIYEFSIMDLPPAYRDRAFFDFVTRSAELVAQVVTNKVSEGRTVELPLHAQRGQEFLRAATGWFCGEYEIFSKEDCICPECKASGAPKKRYAVFNLCTAKMFIFDKSEAEKAVVKLFYNKENEPENISLLYGMDLSYDKDGCDWVLMRCCTHDEKAIMLLSSYVTNLIRGHFLWMWRHRFTQTPLIIFVCHPHGRAKHIACCTDLVQRKVRDLPDKGELTYYLYGLPTCRGMCGAPIRVYG
;
A
#
# COMPACT_ATOMS: atom_id res chain seq x y z
N ILE A 1 -20.97 18.61 43.22
CA ILE A 1 -21.91 19.52 42.52
C ILE A 1 -21.27 20.91 42.56
N PRO A 2 -21.13 21.66 41.44
CA PRO A 2 -20.20 21.37 40.33
C PRO A 2 -19.50 22.65 39.77
N GLY A 3 -18.72 22.48 38.69
CA GLY A 3 -18.34 23.54 37.72
C GLY A 3 -16.83 23.61 37.51
N ALA A 4 -16.24 23.49 36.32
CA ALA A 4 -16.76 23.48 34.96
C ALA A 4 -15.78 22.74 34.05
N ALA A 5 -16.30 22.14 32.98
CA ALA A 5 -15.53 21.56 31.88
C ALA A 5 -15.22 22.62 30.83
N VAL A 6 -14.00 22.63 30.27
CA VAL A 6 -13.71 22.94 28.85
C VAL A 6 -12.33 22.34 28.49
N GLY A 7 -12.23 21.65 27.35
CA GLY A 7 -10.97 21.48 26.63
C GLY A 7 -10.52 20.04 26.38
N GLY A 8 -11.22 19.36 25.47
CA GLY A 8 -10.84 18.02 25.00
C GLY A 8 -9.50 18.00 24.28
N GLY A 9 -8.64 17.09 24.71
CA GLY A 9 -7.41 16.72 24.04
C GLY A 9 -7.07 15.30 24.44
N LEU A 10 -7.74 14.32 23.80
CA LEU A 10 -7.39 12.93 23.99
C LEU A 10 -6.02 12.72 23.32
N LEU A 11 -4.98 12.65 24.13
CA LEU A 11 -3.64 12.26 23.74
C LEU A 11 -3.71 10.87 23.07
N LEU A 12 -3.73 10.87 21.74
CA LEU A 12 -3.54 9.69 20.90
C LEU A 12 -2.17 9.11 21.24
N ARG A 13 -2.17 8.00 22.00
CA ARG A 13 -0.95 7.21 22.19
C ARG A 13 -0.46 6.74 20.82
N GLU A 14 0.73 7.22 20.48
CA GLU A 14 1.72 6.61 19.58
C GLU A 14 1.32 6.44 18.11
N ASN A 15 1.65 7.46 17.32
CA ASN A 15 1.84 7.51 15.86
C ASN A 15 1.13 6.41 15.04
N LEU A 16 -0.14 6.66 14.74
CA LEU A 16 -0.82 5.97 13.64
C LEU A 16 -0.04 6.25 12.34
N ASP A 17 0.49 5.22 11.68
CA ASP A 17 1.11 5.32 10.34
C ASP A 17 0.08 5.35 9.19
N MET A 18 -1.18 5.59 9.52
CA MET A 18 -2.30 5.75 8.59
C MET A 18 -2.65 7.22 8.43
N GLU A 19 -3.01 7.64 7.23
CA GLU A 19 -3.55 8.98 7.03
C GLU A 19 -5.05 8.98 7.28
N ILE A 20 -5.55 9.98 8.01
CA ILE A 20 -6.96 10.08 8.41
C ILE A 20 -7.49 11.43 7.95
N SER A 21 -8.56 11.44 7.18
CA SER A 21 -9.31 12.62 6.77
C SER A 21 -10.70 12.58 7.41
N THR A 22 -11.10 13.69 8.04
CA THR A 22 -12.47 13.88 8.55
C THR A 22 -13.40 14.42 7.46
N GLY A 23 -12.95 14.50 6.21
CA GLY A 23 -13.67 15.07 5.08
C GLY A 23 -13.26 14.44 3.75
N THR A 24 -12.81 15.27 2.80
CA THR A 24 -12.46 14.88 1.42
C THR A 24 -10.96 14.65 1.23
N ASP A 25 -10.56 14.17 0.05
CA ASP A 25 -9.14 14.02 -0.37
C ASP A 25 -8.34 15.34 -0.26
N ALA A 26 -8.98 16.51 -0.27
CA ALA A 26 -8.32 17.80 -0.12
C ALA A 26 -7.61 17.98 1.24
N GLN A 27 -8.04 17.26 2.29
CA GLN A 27 -7.40 17.32 3.60
C GLN A 27 -6.02 16.63 3.62
N PHE A 28 -5.80 15.62 2.76
CA PHE A 28 -4.51 14.95 2.64
C PHE A 28 -3.39 15.90 2.19
N GLN A 29 -3.72 16.84 1.30
CA GLN A 29 -2.79 17.89 0.86
C GLN A 29 -2.38 18.82 2.02
N GLN A 30 -3.33 19.20 2.87
CA GLN A 30 -3.05 20.06 4.04
C GLN A 30 -2.16 19.32 5.05
N GLN A 31 -2.44 18.05 5.29
CA GLN A 31 -1.67 17.19 6.20
C GLN A 31 -0.23 16.99 5.73
N MET A 32 -0.02 16.78 4.43
CA MET A 32 1.34 16.71 3.86
C MET A 32 2.12 18.02 4.09
N ASN A 33 1.47 19.18 3.93
CA ASN A 33 2.12 20.48 4.15
C ASN A 33 2.45 20.75 5.62
N ALA A 34 1.63 20.22 6.53
CA ALA A 34 1.81 20.29 7.98
C ALA A 34 2.70 19.17 8.56
N CYS A 35 3.18 18.24 7.73
CA CYS A 35 3.94 17.10 8.21
C CYS A 35 5.25 17.52 8.89
N PRO A 36 5.52 17.08 10.13
CA PRO A 36 6.79 17.35 10.82
C PRO A 36 8.02 16.83 10.06
N ASN A 37 7.83 15.77 9.26
CA ASN A 37 8.85 15.13 8.43
C ASN A 37 8.95 15.73 7.02
N ARG A 38 8.54 16.98 6.81
CA ARG A 38 8.56 17.64 5.49
C ARG A 38 9.92 17.62 4.81
N LYS A 39 11.02 17.71 5.58
CA LYS A 39 12.38 17.59 5.02
C LYS A 39 12.66 16.17 4.51
N GLY A 40 12.17 15.14 5.19
CA GLY A 40 12.31 13.76 4.78
C GLY A 40 11.54 13.44 3.50
N HIS A 41 10.43 14.13 3.22
CA HIS A 41 9.70 13.99 1.96
C HIS A 41 10.55 14.33 0.72
N MET A 42 11.62 15.13 0.86
CA MET A 42 12.51 15.45 -0.26
C MET A 42 13.30 14.24 -0.78
N LEU A 43 13.39 13.16 0.00
CA LEU A 43 13.99 11.89 -0.42
C LEU A 43 13.04 11.05 -1.28
N TYR A 44 11.76 11.41 -1.30
CA TYR A 44 10.72 10.74 -2.06
C TYR A 44 10.46 11.52 -3.33
N LYS A 45 10.62 10.83 -4.46
CA LYS A 45 10.38 11.42 -5.77
C LYS A 45 9.00 10.98 -6.28
N PRO A 46 8.21 11.88 -6.89
CA PRO A 46 7.02 11.46 -7.62
C PRO A 46 7.40 10.39 -8.65
N ILE A 47 6.62 9.31 -8.76
CA ILE A 47 7.01 8.16 -9.58
C ILE A 47 7.24 8.52 -11.06
N TYR A 48 6.51 9.52 -11.56
CA TYR A 48 6.62 9.99 -12.95
C TYR A 48 7.90 10.81 -13.21
N GLU A 49 8.61 11.24 -12.18
CA GLU A 49 9.90 11.96 -12.27
C GLU A 49 11.10 11.05 -11.97
N PHE A 50 10.84 9.79 -11.59
CA PHE A 50 11.86 8.81 -11.29
C PHE A 50 12.56 8.34 -12.57
N SER A 51 13.89 8.39 -12.54
CA SER A 51 14.76 8.09 -13.66
C SER A 51 15.89 7.17 -13.24
N ILE A 52 16.57 6.55 -14.21
CA ILE A 52 17.73 5.70 -13.93
C ILE A 52 18.85 6.47 -13.20
N MET A 53 18.93 7.79 -13.34
CA MET A 53 19.96 8.60 -12.68
C MET A 53 19.69 8.76 -11.18
N ASP A 54 18.45 8.56 -10.74
CA ASP A 54 18.07 8.57 -9.34
C ASP A 54 18.51 7.29 -8.62
N LEU A 55 18.81 6.21 -9.37
CA LEU A 55 19.41 5.01 -8.79
C LEU A 55 20.89 5.25 -8.44
N PRO A 56 21.40 4.61 -7.36
CA PRO A 56 22.82 4.62 -7.06
C PRO A 56 23.65 4.09 -8.24
N PRO A 57 24.88 4.57 -8.47
CA PRO A 57 25.69 4.21 -9.65
C PRO A 57 25.79 2.70 -9.93
N ALA A 58 25.95 1.88 -8.88
CA ALA A 58 26.03 0.42 -9.00
C ALA A 58 24.75 -0.26 -9.51
N TYR A 59 23.62 0.45 -9.46
CA TYR A 59 22.29 -0.03 -9.84
C TYR A 59 21.75 0.67 -11.09
N ARG A 60 22.54 1.51 -11.77
CA ARG A 60 22.14 2.21 -13.02
C ARG A 60 22.17 1.27 -14.23
N ASP A 61 21.51 0.13 -14.10
CA ASP A 61 21.26 -0.83 -15.17
C ASP A 61 19.86 -0.63 -15.74
N ARG A 62 19.73 -0.64 -17.07
CA ARG A 62 18.45 -0.35 -17.72
C ARG A 62 17.41 -1.41 -17.43
N ALA A 63 17.80 -2.69 -17.43
CA ALA A 63 16.86 -3.77 -17.16
C ALA A 63 16.38 -3.74 -15.70
N PHE A 64 17.26 -3.39 -14.76
CA PHE A 64 16.87 -3.19 -13.36
C PHE A 64 15.94 -2.00 -13.19
N PHE A 65 16.23 -0.86 -13.81
CA PHE A 65 15.34 0.31 -13.78
C PHE A 65 13.95 -0.03 -14.35
N ASP A 66 13.88 -0.70 -15.49
CA ASP A 66 12.62 -1.14 -16.10
C ASP A 66 11.88 -2.14 -15.19
N PHE A 67 12.60 -2.98 -14.45
CA PHE A 67 12.01 -3.89 -13.47
C PHE A 67 11.47 -3.16 -12.22
N VAL A 68 12.22 -2.20 -11.67
CA VAL A 68 11.80 -1.38 -10.52
C VAL A 68 10.56 -0.58 -10.86
N THR A 69 10.54 0.09 -12.01
CA THR A 69 9.39 0.89 -12.47
C THR A 69 8.16 0.01 -12.71
N ARG A 70 8.30 -1.16 -13.36
CA ARG A 70 7.18 -2.12 -13.49
C ARG A 70 6.69 -2.65 -12.14
N SER A 71 7.61 -2.88 -11.19
CA SER A 71 7.25 -3.32 -9.84
C SER A 71 6.46 -2.24 -9.09
N ALA A 72 6.79 -0.96 -9.32
CA ALA A 72 6.07 0.17 -8.76
C ALA A 72 4.62 0.28 -9.29
N GLU A 73 4.33 -0.28 -10.47
CA GLU A 73 2.96 -0.35 -10.99
C GLU A 73 2.06 -1.34 -10.23
N LEU A 74 2.64 -2.26 -9.46
CA LEU A 74 1.87 -3.13 -8.57
C LEU A 74 1.50 -2.44 -7.25
N VAL A 75 2.03 -1.24 -6.98
CA VAL A 75 1.73 -0.48 -5.77
C VAL A 75 0.54 0.42 -6.02
N ALA A 76 -0.39 0.41 -5.06
CA ALA A 76 -1.63 1.16 -5.13
C ALA A 76 -1.94 1.84 -3.80
N GLN A 77 -2.79 2.86 -3.88
CA GLN A 77 -3.37 3.46 -2.70
C GLN A 77 -4.57 2.64 -2.27
N VAL A 78 -4.69 2.39 -0.98
CA VAL A 78 -5.87 1.77 -0.38
C VAL A 78 -6.59 2.82 0.45
N VAL A 79 -7.87 3.00 0.20
CA VAL A 79 -8.73 3.94 0.91
C VAL A 79 -9.89 3.16 1.51
N THR A 80 -10.25 3.43 2.75
CA THR A 80 -11.49 2.92 3.34
C THR A 80 -12.07 4.00 4.24
N ASN A 81 -13.36 3.93 4.52
CA ASN A 81 -14.01 4.83 5.46
C ASN A 81 -14.54 4.12 6.71
N LYS A 82 -14.37 2.79 6.81
CA LYS A 82 -14.93 2.01 7.92
C LYS A 82 -13.88 1.71 8.97
N VAL A 83 -14.27 1.86 10.24
CA VAL A 83 -13.58 1.28 11.40
C VAL A 83 -14.46 0.17 11.96
N SER A 84 -13.98 -1.07 11.90
CA SER A 84 -14.71 -2.24 12.38
C SER A 84 -15.06 -2.11 13.86
N GLU A 85 -16.24 -2.59 14.25
CA GLU A 85 -16.64 -2.72 15.67
C GLU A 85 -15.78 -3.74 16.43
N GLY A 86 -15.18 -4.69 15.72
CA GLY A 86 -14.41 -5.81 16.26
C GLY A 86 -12.94 -5.52 16.52
N ARG A 87 -12.41 -4.31 16.23
CA ARG A 87 -10.99 -3.99 16.49
C ARG A 87 -10.61 -4.25 17.95
N THR A 88 -9.50 -4.92 18.20
CA THR A 88 -9.02 -5.24 19.56
C THR A 88 -8.29 -4.05 20.19
N VAL A 89 -8.09 -4.07 21.52
CA VAL A 89 -7.53 -2.93 22.28
C VAL A 89 -6.08 -2.63 21.93
N GLU A 90 -5.37 -3.63 21.42
CA GLU A 90 -3.97 -3.55 21.01
C GLU A 90 -3.80 -2.88 19.64
N LEU A 91 -4.88 -2.75 18.87
CA LEU A 91 -4.83 -2.21 17.53
C LEU A 91 -5.16 -0.71 17.50
N PRO A 92 -4.50 0.03 16.59
CA PRO A 92 -4.95 1.34 16.14
C PRO A 92 -6.47 1.46 15.96
N LEU A 93 -7.01 2.65 16.25
CA LEU A 93 -8.42 2.99 16.06
C LEU A 93 -9.42 2.19 16.91
N HIS A 94 -8.97 1.44 17.92
CA HIS A 94 -9.87 0.76 18.85
C HIS A 94 -10.87 1.73 19.50
N ALA A 95 -10.45 2.92 19.92
CA ALA A 95 -11.37 3.89 20.53
C ALA A 95 -12.42 4.45 19.55
N GLN A 96 -12.24 4.23 18.24
CA GLN A 96 -13.07 4.73 17.15
C GLN A 96 -13.89 3.62 16.47
N ARG A 97 -14.01 2.45 17.10
CA ARG A 97 -14.83 1.33 16.62
C ARG A 97 -16.24 1.75 16.25
N GLY A 98 -16.72 1.28 15.10
CA GLY A 98 -18.05 1.61 14.56
C GLY A 98 -18.15 2.97 13.87
N GLN A 99 -17.16 3.86 14.04
CA GLN A 99 -17.14 5.16 13.37
C GLN A 99 -16.81 5.03 11.88
N GLU A 100 -17.17 6.07 11.13
CA GLU A 100 -16.88 6.18 9.71
C GLU A 100 -16.15 7.49 9.41
N PHE A 101 -14.95 7.39 8.85
CA PHE A 101 -14.16 8.52 8.38
C PHE A 101 -13.11 8.02 7.38
N LEU A 102 -12.79 8.86 6.41
CA LEU A 102 -11.90 8.51 5.31
C LEU A 102 -10.48 8.30 5.84
N ARG A 103 -9.83 7.24 5.38
CA ARG A 103 -8.43 6.95 5.71
C ARG A 103 -7.73 6.29 4.55
N ALA A 104 -6.44 6.57 4.42
CA ALA A 104 -5.62 6.11 3.31
C ALA A 104 -4.32 5.46 3.79
N ALA A 105 -3.90 4.46 3.03
CA ALA A 105 -2.66 3.72 3.19
C ALA A 105 -2.13 3.26 1.83
N THR A 106 -1.04 2.50 1.86
CA THR A 106 -0.45 1.85 0.69
C THR A 106 -0.73 0.35 0.71
N GLY A 107 -0.87 -0.25 -0.47
CA GLY A 107 -0.85 -1.69 -0.64
C GLY A 107 -0.16 -2.07 -1.93
N TRP A 108 0.06 -3.37 -2.14
CA TRP A 108 0.67 -3.88 -3.35
C TRP A 108 0.08 -5.21 -3.79
N PHE A 109 -0.06 -5.38 -5.10
CA PHE A 109 -0.59 -6.60 -5.70
C PHE A 109 0.44 -7.73 -5.67
N CYS A 110 0.01 -8.89 -5.19
CA CYS A 110 0.88 -10.01 -4.84
C CYS A 110 0.19 -11.35 -5.19
N GLY A 111 0.98 -12.38 -5.52
CA GLY A 111 0.47 -13.75 -5.65
C GLY A 111 -0.41 -14.00 -6.87
N GLU A 112 -1.42 -14.85 -6.70
CA GLU A 112 -2.30 -15.30 -7.77
C GLU A 112 -3.47 -14.33 -8.00
N TYR A 113 -4.08 -14.45 -9.19
CA TYR A 113 -5.27 -13.72 -9.58
C TYR A 113 -6.20 -14.62 -10.40
N GLU A 114 -7.47 -14.28 -10.42
CA GLU A 114 -8.51 -15.02 -11.13
C GLU A 114 -9.18 -14.09 -12.15
N ILE A 115 -9.40 -14.58 -13.38
CA ILE A 115 -10.13 -13.84 -14.41
C ILE A 115 -11.41 -14.60 -14.75
N PHE A 116 -12.52 -13.87 -14.69
CA PHE A 116 -13.88 -14.34 -14.97
C PHE A 116 -14.35 -13.75 -16.29
N SER A 117 -15.17 -14.50 -17.05
CA SER A 117 -15.57 -14.10 -18.40
C SER A 117 -17.04 -14.37 -18.76
N LYS A 118 -17.78 -15.05 -17.87
CA LYS A 118 -19.19 -15.40 -18.08
C LYS A 118 -20.07 -15.04 -16.88
N GLU A 119 -19.44 -14.86 -15.73
CA GLU A 119 -20.04 -14.49 -14.47
C GLU A 119 -20.28 -12.98 -14.38
N ASP A 120 -21.31 -12.57 -13.63
CA ASP A 120 -21.54 -11.16 -13.35
C ASP A 120 -20.46 -10.59 -12.43
N CYS A 121 -19.92 -9.44 -12.81
CA CYS A 121 -18.97 -8.73 -11.98
C CYS A 121 -19.58 -8.37 -10.63
N ILE A 122 -18.85 -8.74 -9.58
CA ILE A 122 -19.29 -8.61 -8.19
C ILE A 122 -18.89 -7.28 -7.53
N CYS A 123 -18.30 -6.35 -8.28
CA CYS A 123 -17.96 -5.04 -7.75
C CYS A 123 -19.21 -4.21 -7.41
N PRO A 124 -19.14 -3.27 -6.45
CA PRO A 124 -20.27 -2.44 -6.06
C PRO A 124 -20.93 -1.69 -7.22
N GLU A 125 -20.14 -1.17 -8.16
CA GLU A 125 -20.64 -0.45 -9.34
C GLU A 125 -21.51 -1.35 -10.23
N CYS A 126 -21.05 -2.57 -10.54
CA CYS A 126 -21.79 -3.52 -11.37
C CYS A 126 -23.04 -4.05 -10.66
N LYS A 127 -22.97 -4.24 -9.33
CA LYS A 127 -24.14 -4.60 -8.53
C LYS A 127 -25.20 -3.50 -8.55
N ALA A 128 -24.78 -2.24 -8.52
CA ALA A 128 -25.68 -1.09 -8.53
C ALA A 128 -26.23 -0.75 -9.93
N SER A 129 -25.51 -1.08 -11.01
CA SER A 129 -25.88 -0.65 -12.36
C SER A 129 -27.07 -1.41 -12.97
N GLY A 130 -27.41 -2.60 -12.46
CA GLY A 130 -28.40 -3.51 -13.07
C GLY A 130 -27.94 -4.14 -14.39
N ALA A 131 -26.75 -3.78 -14.88
CA ALA A 131 -26.12 -4.31 -16.10
C ALA A 131 -24.65 -4.67 -15.79
N PRO A 132 -24.42 -5.76 -15.02
CA PRO A 132 -23.08 -6.15 -14.62
C PRO A 132 -22.20 -6.52 -15.82
N LYS A 133 -20.93 -6.15 -15.76
CA LYS A 133 -19.93 -6.60 -16.75
C LYS A 133 -19.69 -8.10 -16.59
N LYS A 134 -19.50 -8.80 -17.71
CA LYS A 134 -19.26 -10.26 -17.74
C LYS A 134 -17.78 -10.65 -17.59
N ARG A 135 -16.89 -9.69 -17.85
CA ARG A 135 -15.46 -9.87 -17.70
C ARG A 135 -14.97 -9.01 -16.55
N TYR A 136 -14.32 -9.65 -15.58
CA TYR A 136 -13.73 -9.01 -14.43
C TYR A 136 -12.61 -9.91 -13.87
N ALA A 137 -11.78 -9.36 -13.00
CA ALA A 137 -10.77 -10.12 -12.31
C ALA A 137 -10.80 -9.87 -10.81
N VAL A 138 -10.29 -10.84 -10.05
CA VAL A 138 -10.02 -10.75 -8.62
C VAL A 138 -8.52 -10.88 -8.41
N PHE A 139 -7.93 -9.88 -7.77
CA PHE A 139 -6.52 -9.82 -7.43
C PHE A 139 -6.32 -9.85 -5.91
N ASN A 140 -5.21 -10.43 -5.47
CA ASN A 140 -4.77 -10.35 -4.09
C ASN A 140 -3.90 -9.11 -3.87
N LEU A 141 -4.23 -8.32 -2.86
CA LEU A 141 -3.49 -7.13 -2.44
C LEU A 141 -3.01 -7.29 -1.00
N CYS A 142 -1.72 -7.11 -0.82
CA CYS A 142 -1.04 -7.09 0.46
C CYS A 142 -1.09 -5.65 1.03
N THR A 143 -1.54 -5.45 2.26
CA THR A 143 -1.50 -4.15 2.98
C THR A 143 -1.36 -4.35 4.49
N ALA A 144 -1.30 -3.29 5.28
CA ALA A 144 -1.12 -3.37 6.74
C ALA A 144 -2.39 -3.81 7.47
N LYS A 145 -2.27 -4.76 8.40
CA LYS A 145 -3.36 -5.24 9.28
C LYS A 145 -3.91 -4.14 10.18
N MET A 146 -3.05 -3.23 10.61
CA MET A 146 -3.50 -2.05 11.35
C MET A 146 -4.40 -1.14 10.51
N PHE A 147 -4.25 -1.17 9.18
CA PHE A 147 -5.11 -0.44 8.26
C PHE A 147 -6.38 -1.22 7.92
N ILE A 148 -6.29 -2.42 7.32
CA ILE A 148 -7.47 -3.28 7.11
C ILE A 148 -7.45 -4.39 8.16
N PHE A 149 -8.37 -4.30 9.13
CA PHE A 149 -8.43 -5.25 10.24
C PHE A 149 -9.21 -6.52 9.89
N ASP A 150 -10.39 -6.37 9.29
CA ASP A 150 -11.29 -7.48 9.02
C ASP A 150 -12.05 -7.32 7.70
N LYS A 151 -12.93 -8.29 7.43
CA LYS A 151 -13.79 -8.30 6.24
C LYS A 151 -14.66 -7.05 6.13
N SER A 152 -15.19 -6.50 7.23
CA SER A 152 -16.09 -5.34 7.18
C SER A 152 -15.37 -4.08 6.71
N GLU A 153 -14.08 -3.93 7.04
CA GLU A 153 -13.25 -2.83 6.54
C GLU A 153 -12.81 -3.06 5.10
N ALA A 154 -12.50 -4.32 4.75
CA ALA A 154 -12.12 -4.73 3.40
C ALA A 154 -13.25 -4.50 2.38
N GLU A 155 -14.49 -4.86 2.72
CA GLU A 155 -15.67 -4.63 1.85
C GLU A 155 -15.98 -3.16 1.59
N LYS A 156 -15.44 -2.26 2.43
CA LYS A 156 -15.54 -0.80 2.27
C LYS A 156 -14.29 -0.18 1.68
N ALA A 157 -13.26 -0.98 1.39
CA ALA A 157 -12.03 -0.50 0.81
C ALA A 157 -12.18 -0.29 -0.71
N VAL A 158 -11.62 0.82 -1.19
CA VAL A 158 -11.40 1.13 -2.60
C VAL A 158 -9.91 1.27 -2.82
N VAL A 159 -9.40 0.58 -3.83
CA VAL A 159 -8.01 0.61 -4.24
C VAL A 159 -7.88 1.48 -5.48
N LYS A 160 -7.06 2.52 -5.41
CA LYS A 160 -6.74 3.40 -6.53
C LYS A 160 -5.40 2.97 -7.13
N LEU A 161 -5.47 2.32 -8.29
CA LEU A 161 -4.31 1.88 -9.07
C LEU A 161 -3.91 2.96 -10.09
N PHE A 162 -2.62 3.03 -10.43
CA PHE A 162 -2.06 4.03 -11.35
C PHE A 162 -2.25 5.49 -10.91
N TYR A 163 -2.47 5.72 -9.61
CA TYR A 163 -2.53 7.06 -9.03
C TYR A 163 -1.12 7.67 -8.91
N ASN A 164 -0.54 7.99 -10.06
CA ASN A 164 0.83 8.47 -10.21
C ASN A 164 0.90 10.00 -10.13
N LYS A 165 -0.20 10.71 -10.43
CA LYS A 165 -0.32 12.16 -10.42
C LYS A 165 -1.69 12.59 -9.91
N GLU A 166 -1.73 13.74 -9.25
CA GLU A 166 -2.93 14.31 -8.62
C GLU A 166 -3.94 14.87 -9.62
N ASN A 167 -3.44 15.41 -10.73
CA ASN A 167 -4.20 16.14 -11.74
C ASN A 167 -4.57 15.27 -12.95
N GLU A 168 -4.42 13.95 -12.85
CA GLU A 168 -4.76 12.98 -13.91
C GLU A 168 -5.68 11.87 -13.37
N PRO A 169 -6.84 12.21 -12.77
CA PRO A 169 -7.75 11.23 -12.17
C PRO A 169 -8.30 10.21 -13.18
N GLU A 170 -8.39 10.58 -14.46
CA GLU A 170 -8.82 9.71 -15.56
C GLU A 170 -7.87 8.52 -15.82
N ASN A 171 -6.63 8.60 -15.32
CA ASN A 171 -5.66 7.52 -15.42
C ASN A 171 -5.79 6.50 -14.30
N ILE A 172 -6.62 6.76 -13.29
CA ILE A 172 -6.79 5.92 -12.11
C ILE A 172 -7.78 4.80 -12.40
N SER A 173 -7.32 3.56 -12.21
CA SER A 173 -8.19 2.38 -12.22
C SER A 173 -8.64 2.05 -10.81
N LEU A 174 -9.93 1.73 -10.64
CA LEU A 174 -10.48 1.36 -9.35
C LEU A 174 -10.61 -0.16 -9.20
N LEU A 175 -10.25 -0.64 -8.02
CA LEU A 175 -10.59 -1.99 -7.57
C LEU A 175 -11.32 -1.89 -6.23
N TYR A 176 -12.20 -2.86 -5.98
CA TYR A 176 -13.08 -2.86 -4.83
C TYR A 176 -12.75 -4.03 -3.92
N GLY A 177 -12.48 -3.75 -2.64
CA GLY A 177 -12.22 -4.79 -1.66
C GLY A 177 -13.44 -5.68 -1.45
N MET A 178 -13.19 -6.97 -1.22
CA MET A 178 -14.24 -7.99 -1.09
C MET A 178 -14.19 -8.71 0.25
N ASP A 179 -13.04 -9.24 0.62
CA ASP A 179 -12.80 -9.93 1.87
C ASP A 179 -11.29 -10.11 2.08
N LEU A 180 -10.93 -10.88 3.10
CA LEU A 180 -9.56 -11.26 3.41
C LEU A 180 -9.38 -12.75 3.08
N SER A 181 -8.33 -13.07 2.32
CA SER A 181 -7.98 -14.45 1.95
C SER A 181 -7.00 -15.10 2.93
N TYR A 182 -6.22 -14.30 3.66
CA TYR A 182 -5.24 -14.81 4.62
C TYR A 182 -4.94 -13.80 5.72
N ASP A 183 -5.02 -14.25 6.97
CA ASP A 183 -4.47 -13.58 8.15
C ASP A 183 -3.45 -14.53 8.78
N LYS A 184 -2.16 -14.29 8.56
CA LYS A 184 -1.13 -15.08 9.24
C LYS A 184 -0.95 -14.50 10.63
N ASP A 185 -1.38 -15.25 11.64
CA ASP A 185 -1.11 -14.92 13.04
C ASP A 185 0.38 -14.59 13.26
N GLY A 186 0.65 -13.35 13.67
CA GLY A 186 1.99 -12.84 13.96
C GLY A 186 2.62 -11.94 12.89
N CYS A 187 1.94 -11.73 11.76
CA CYS A 187 2.34 -10.75 10.75
C CYS A 187 1.55 -9.44 10.90
N ASP A 188 2.15 -8.33 10.46
CA ASP A 188 1.56 -6.99 10.43
C ASP A 188 0.85 -6.67 9.10
N TRP A 189 0.75 -7.65 8.19
CA TRP A 189 0.08 -7.53 6.90
C TRP A 189 -1.11 -8.48 6.77
N VAL A 190 -2.06 -8.08 5.91
CA VAL A 190 -3.23 -8.87 5.52
C VAL A 190 -3.26 -9.03 4.01
N LEU A 191 -3.87 -10.12 3.55
CA LEU A 191 -4.15 -10.35 2.13
C LEU A 191 -5.62 -10.05 1.86
N MET A 192 -5.88 -8.95 1.15
CA MET A 192 -7.22 -8.50 0.77
C MET A 192 -7.51 -8.88 -0.68
N ARG A 193 -8.65 -9.52 -0.93
CA ARG A 193 -9.13 -9.76 -2.30
C ARG A 193 -9.84 -8.53 -2.82
N CYS A 194 -9.48 -8.11 -4.04
CA CYS A 194 -10.01 -6.92 -4.69
C CYS A 194 -10.50 -7.29 -6.08
N CYS A 195 -11.70 -6.83 -6.48
CA CYS A 195 -12.22 -7.05 -7.83
C CYS A 195 -12.24 -5.79 -8.68
N THR A 196 -12.10 -5.97 -9.99
CA THR A 196 -12.29 -4.89 -10.97
C THR A 196 -12.75 -5.46 -12.30
N HIS A 197 -13.55 -4.66 -13.03
CA HIS A 197 -13.92 -4.92 -14.41
C HIS A 197 -13.20 -3.97 -15.40
N ASP A 198 -12.23 -3.19 -14.93
CA ASP A 198 -11.41 -2.33 -15.78
C ASP A 198 -10.41 -3.19 -16.57
N GLU A 199 -10.65 -3.34 -17.88
CA GLU A 199 -9.81 -4.14 -18.77
C GLU A 199 -8.36 -3.68 -18.81
N LYS A 200 -8.09 -2.36 -18.69
CA LYS A 200 -6.73 -1.83 -18.65
C LYS A 200 -6.01 -2.33 -17.39
N ALA A 201 -6.69 -2.25 -16.24
CA ALA A 201 -6.15 -2.76 -14.98
C ALA A 201 -5.92 -4.27 -15.02
N ILE A 202 -6.89 -5.04 -15.54
CA ILE A 202 -6.80 -6.49 -15.67
C ILE A 202 -5.58 -6.89 -16.49
N MET A 203 -5.43 -6.28 -17.67
CA MET A 203 -4.32 -6.58 -18.58
C MET A 203 -2.95 -6.23 -17.98
N LEU A 204 -2.82 -5.03 -17.40
CA LEU A 204 -1.54 -4.56 -16.87
C LEU A 204 -1.13 -5.34 -15.61
N LEU A 205 -2.04 -5.51 -14.64
CA LEU A 205 -1.75 -6.24 -13.40
C LEU A 205 -1.40 -7.69 -13.67
N SER A 206 -2.18 -8.40 -14.50
CA SER A 206 -1.90 -9.81 -14.83
C SER A 206 -0.51 -9.99 -15.45
N SER A 207 -0.12 -9.08 -16.35
CA SER A 207 1.22 -9.04 -16.93
C SER A 207 2.29 -8.78 -15.89
N TYR A 208 2.12 -7.79 -15.01
CA TYR A 208 3.12 -7.43 -14.02
C TYR A 208 3.28 -8.48 -12.92
N VAL A 209 2.18 -9.02 -12.40
CA VAL A 209 2.19 -10.08 -11.37
C VAL A 209 2.92 -11.32 -11.88
N THR A 210 2.60 -11.77 -13.10
CA THR A 210 3.25 -12.94 -13.72
C THR A 210 4.77 -12.74 -13.90
N ASN A 211 5.19 -11.51 -14.24
CA ASN A 211 6.59 -11.21 -14.52
C ASN A 211 7.42 -10.84 -13.29
N LEU A 212 6.79 -10.48 -12.17
CA LEU A 212 7.48 -9.98 -10.97
C LEU A 212 8.47 -11.00 -10.41
N ILE A 213 8.02 -12.25 -10.25
CA ILE A 213 8.81 -13.34 -9.67
C ILE A 213 10.05 -13.60 -10.54
N ARG A 214 9.83 -13.74 -11.86
CA ARG A 214 10.91 -13.99 -12.82
C ARG A 214 11.94 -12.85 -12.83
N GLY A 215 11.48 -11.59 -12.83
CA GLY A 215 12.35 -10.41 -12.80
C GLY A 215 13.20 -10.33 -11.52
N HIS A 216 12.57 -10.59 -10.37
CA HIS A 216 13.26 -10.59 -9.08
C HIS A 216 14.35 -11.66 -9.00
N PHE A 217 14.04 -12.90 -9.38
CA PHE A 217 15.02 -14.00 -9.37
C PHE A 217 16.18 -13.76 -10.34
N LEU A 218 15.89 -13.31 -11.56
CA LEU A 218 16.93 -13.01 -12.56
C LEU A 218 17.88 -11.91 -12.06
N TRP A 219 17.34 -10.87 -11.41
CA TRP A 219 18.16 -9.80 -10.88
C TRP A 219 19.02 -10.28 -9.70
N MET A 220 18.42 -10.96 -8.72
CA MET A 220 19.15 -11.50 -7.56
C MET A 220 20.27 -12.44 -8.00
N TRP A 221 20.01 -13.32 -8.97
CA TRP A 221 21.02 -14.24 -9.47
C TRP A 221 22.21 -13.52 -10.12
N ARG A 222 21.94 -12.47 -10.91
CA ARG A 222 22.99 -11.68 -11.59
C ARG A 222 23.77 -10.78 -10.63
N HIS A 223 23.19 -10.37 -9.51
CA HIS A 223 23.75 -9.35 -8.61
C HIS A 223 23.96 -9.81 -7.16
N ARG A 224 23.97 -11.11 -6.88
CA ARG A 224 24.24 -11.72 -5.56
C ARG A 224 25.58 -11.31 -4.89
N PHE A 225 26.36 -10.46 -5.54
CA PHE A 225 27.70 -10.02 -5.12
C PHE A 225 27.82 -8.50 -4.98
N THR A 226 26.72 -7.73 -5.11
CA THR A 226 26.77 -6.30 -4.78
C THR A 226 27.02 -6.14 -3.28
N GLN A 227 28.08 -5.44 -2.89
CA GLN A 227 28.51 -5.34 -1.49
C GLN A 227 27.56 -4.51 -0.62
N THR A 228 26.68 -3.72 -1.21
CA THR A 228 25.79 -2.80 -0.48
C THR A 228 24.35 -3.01 -0.94
N PRO A 229 23.42 -3.42 -0.06
CA PRO A 229 22.04 -3.65 -0.44
C PRO A 229 21.36 -2.31 -0.78
N LEU A 230 20.56 -2.31 -1.84
CA LEU A 230 19.67 -1.23 -2.21
C LEU A 230 18.27 -1.51 -1.70
N ILE A 231 17.72 -0.56 -0.97
CA ILE A 231 16.32 -0.54 -0.58
C ILE A 231 15.57 0.33 -1.58
N ILE A 232 14.50 -0.22 -2.15
CA ILE A 232 13.50 0.51 -2.91
C ILE A 232 12.21 0.52 -2.11
N PHE A 233 11.61 1.71 -1.98
CA PHE A 233 10.38 1.91 -1.24
C PHE A 233 9.40 2.74 -2.09
N VAL A 234 8.25 2.15 -2.40
CA VAL A 234 7.21 2.78 -3.23
C VAL A 234 5.94 2.90 -2.40
N CYS A 235 5.38 4.10 -2.31
CA CYS A 235 4.28 4.39 -1.38
C CYS A 235 3.39 5.55 -1.82
N HIS A 236 2.28 5.73 -1.11
CA HIS A 236 1.36 6.86 -1.22
C HIS A 236 1.46 7.73 0.06
N PRO A 237 2.48 8.60 0.18
CA PRO A 237 2.68 9.42 1.38
C PRO A 237 1.45 10.29 1.63
N HIS A 238 0.93 10.28 2.85
CA HIS A 238 -0.28 10.99 3.25
C HIS A 238 -1.50 10.67 2.39
N GLY A 239 -1.58 9.49 1.78
CA GLY A 239 -2.69 9.18 0.86
C GLY A 239 -2.69 10.03 -0.40
N ARG A 240 -1.50 10.44 -0.88
CA ARG A 240 -1.35 11.22 -2.12
C ARG A 240 -0.87 10.37 -3.30
N ALA A 241 -0.62 11.02 -4.43
CA ALA A 241 -0.01 10.39 -5.60
C ALA A 241 1.26 9.57 -5.25
N LYS A 242 1.53 8.54 -6.05
CA LYS A 242 2.60 7.56 -5.81
C LYS A 242 3.99 8.20 -5.82
N HIS A 243 4.80 7.85 -4.84
CA HIS A 243 6.20 8.25 -4.73
C HIS A 243 7.10 7.03 -4.60
N ILE A 244 8.37 7.22 -4.96
CA ILE A 244 9.44 6.23 -4.82
C ILE A 244 10.64 6.87 -4.14
N ALA A 245 11.28 6.11 -3.26
CA ALA A 245 12.57 6.45 -2.67
C ALA A 245 13.50 5.24 -2.77
N CYS A 246 14.80 5.52 -2.84
CA CYS A 246 15.83 4.50 -2.81
C CYS A 246 16.96 4.90 -1.85
N CYS A 247 17.49 3.94 -1.10
CA CYS A 247 18.66 4.18 -0.26
C CYS A 247 19.54 2.93 -0.16
N THR A 248 20.83 3.14 0.13
CA THR A 248 21.78 2.08 0.45
C THR A 248 22.03 1.94 1.95
N ASP A 249 21.38 2.77 2.77
CA ASP A 249 21.56 2.85 4.21
C ASP A 249 20.70 1.84 4.94
N LEU A 250 20.96 0.55 4.70
CA LEU A 250 20.41 -0.52 5.52
C LEU A 250 21.18 -0.56 6.85
N VAL A 251 20.52 -0.14 7.93
CA VAL A 251 21.13 -0.01 9.26
C VAL A 251 21.23 -1.36 9.95
N GLN A 252 20.17 -2.18 9.87
CA GLN A 252 20.17 -3.49 10.51
C GLN A 252 19.15 -4.42 9.85
N ARG A 253 19.53 -5.70 9.74
CA ARG A 253 18.61 -6.81 9.50
C ARG A 253 18.46 -7.60 10.78
N LYS A 254 17.24 -7.73 11.30
CA LYS A 254 16.92 -8.63 12.41
C LYS A 254 16.09 -9.79 11.88
N VAL A 255 16.46 -11.01 12.23
CA VAL A 255 15.67 -12.21 11.92
C VAL A 255 15.09 -12.71 13.24
N ARG A 256 13.77 -12.91 13.27
CA ARG A 256 13.06 -13.53 14.38
C ARG A 256 12.50 -14.85 13.88
N ASP A 257 13.00 -15.94 14.43
CA ASP A 257 12.43 -17.25 14.20
C ASP A 257 11.05 -17.31 14.85
N LEU A 258 10.04 -17.65 14.05
CA LEU A 258 8.74 -18.01 14.55
C LEU A 258 8.63 -19.54 14.53
N PRO A 259 8.42 -20.18 15.70
CA PRO A 259 8.14 -21.61 15.76
C PRO A 259 7.02 -21.96 14.76
N ASP A 260 7.26 -22.95 13.91
CA ASP A 260 6.33 -23.48 12.89
C ASP A 260 5.86 -22.50 11.80
N LYS A 261 6.37 -21.26 11.79
CA LYS A 261 5.92 -20.19 10.87
C LYS A 261 7.04 -19.58 10.04
N GLY A 262 8.29 -20.02 10.24
CA GLY A 262 9.48 -19.59 9.49
C GLY A 262 10.15 -18.35 10.10
N GLU A 263 10.96 -17.67 9.30
CA GLU A 263 11.72 -16.49 9.71
C GLU A 263 10.96 -15.19 9.40
N LEU A 264 10.80 -14.31 10.39
CA LEU A 264 10.42 -12.91 10.17
C LEU A 264 11.67 -12.05 10.08
N THR A 265 11.85 -11.36 8.95
CA THR A 265 12.95 -10.40 8.78
C THR A 265 12.44 -8.97 8.93
N TYR A 266 13.06 -8.23 9.86
CA TYR A 266 12.87 -6.79 10.06
C TYR A 266 14.07 -6.03 9.53
N TYR A 267 13.80 -4.92 8.85
CA TYR A 267 14.83 -4.02 8.34
C TYR A 267 14.73 -2.67 9.06
N LEU A 268 15.86 -2.20 9.58
CA LEU A 268 16.04 -0.82 10.00
C LEU A 268 16.78 -0.11 8.86
N TYR A 269 16.23 1.01 8.40
CA TYR A 269 16.71 1.72 7.22
C TYR A 269 16.59 3.24 7.39
N GLY A 270 17.38 4.00 6.62
CA GLY A 270 17.47 5.45 6.73
C GLY A 270 16.34 6.26 6.07
N LEU A 271 15.41 5.62 5.33
CA LEU A 271 14.29 6.32 4.70
C LEU A 271 13.25 6.74 5.75
N PRO A 272 12.88 8.03 5.81
CA PRO A 272 12.00 8.53 6.84
C PRO A 272 10.55 8.27 6.44
N THR A 273 9.78 7.57 7.28
CA THR A 273 8.39 7.25 7.00
C THR A 273 7.44 8.35 7.46
N CYS A 274 6.23 8.37 6.88
CA CYS A 274 5.14 9.20 7.34
C CYS A 274 3.80 8.45 7.19
N ARG A 275 2.72 9.09 7.63
CA ARG A 275 1.36 8.57 7.51
C ARG A 275 1.00 8.24 6.07
N GLY A 276 0.15 7.24 5.88
CA GLY A 276 -0.28 6.76 4.55
C GLY A 276 0.72 5.83 3.87
N MET A 277 1.95 5.71 4.39
CA MET A 277 2.96 4.77 3.88
C MET A 277 2.82 3.35 4.45
N CYS A 278 2.00 3.13 5.49
CA CYS A 278 1.81 1.78 6.02
C CYS A 278 1.29 0.82 4.93
N GLY A 279 1.77 -0.43 4.96
CA GLY A 279 1.45 -1.45 3.96
C GLY A 279 2.23 -1.33 2.64
N ALA A 280 3.06 -0.31 2.47
CA ALA A 280 3.94 -0.16 1.33
C ALA A 280 5.00 -1.29 1.26
N PRO A 281 5.31 -1.82 0.07
CA PRO A 281 6.35 -2.83 -0.06
C PRO A 281 7.74 -2.21 0.11
N ILE A 282 8.55 -2.85 0.96
CA ILE A 282 9.99 -2.62 1.02
C ILE A 282 10.66 -3.73 0.21
N ARG A 283 11.42 -3.35 -0.81
CA ARG A 283 12.20 -4.30 -1.63
C ARG A 283 13.67 -4.08 -1.36
N VAL A 284 14.37 -5.16 -1.02
CA VAL A 284 15.82 -5.15 -0.78
C VAL A 284 16.49 -5.93 -1.90
N TYR A 285 17.53 -5.33 -2.47
CA TYR A 285 18.26 -5.82 -3.63
C TYR A 285 19.76 -5.82 -3.36
N GLY A 286 20.39 -6.98 -3.37
CA GLY A 286 21.85 -7.13 -3.20
C GLY A 286 22.16 -8.16 -2.14
#